data_AF-A0A453BZW2-F1
#
_entry.id   AF-A0A453BZW2-F1
#
_cell.length_a   1.000
_cell.length_b   1.000
_cell.length_c   1.000
_cell.angle_alpha   90.00
_cell.angle_beta   90.00
_cell.angle_gamma   90.00
#
_symmetry.space_group_name_H-M   'P 1'
#
loop_
_entity.id
_entity.type
_entity.pdbx_description
1 polymer ?
#
loop_
_entity_poly.entity_id
_entity_poly.type
_entity_poly.pdbx_seq_one_letter_code
_entity_poly.pdbx_strand_id
1 'polypeptide(L)'
;RDMRLQYGSLLADIGLVDLPKDNLNQMNGNRKSNLESWFANISLPFNLYAGYTSVIKSVISAGLYPNVAATLEGVDPGALGGRKPSDVLFGKDRPRWYDGRREVHIHPSSVNHSLKSVQYPFLVFLEKVETSKVFLRDTSVIS
;
A
#
# COMPACT_ATOMS: atom_id res chain seq x y z
N ARG A 1 14.25 -10.39 1.90
CA ARG A 1 15.25 -10.39 0.81
C ARG A 1 14.99 -11.54 -0.15
N ASP A 2 14.90 -12.77 0.35
CA ASP A 2 14.65 -13.96 -0.48
C ASP A 2 13.28 -13.98 -1.18
N MET A 3 12.21 -13.49 -0.53
CA MET A 3 10.87 -13.46 -1.13
C MET A 3 10.78 -12.61 -2.41
N ARG A 4 11.51 -11.48 -2.48
CA ARG A 4 11.51 -10.62 -3.68
C ARG A 4 12.06 -11.37 -4.89
N LEU A 5 13.12 -12.14 -4.68
CA LEU A 5 13.72 -12.96 -5.73
C LEU A 5 12.77 -14.06 -6.18
N GLN A 6 12.12 -14.75 -5.23
CA GLN A 6 11.15 -15.80 -5.54
C GLN A 6 9.98 -15.26 -6.38
N TYR A 7 9.39 -14.12 -5.99
CA TYR A 7 8.33 -13.50 -6.79
C TYR A 7 8.82 -13.07 -8.17
N GLY A 8 10.03 -12.49 -8.26
CA GLY A 8 10.63 -12.14 -9.54
C GLY A 8 10.81 -13.34 -10.47
N SER A 9 11.30 -14.47 -9.95
CA SER A 9 11.44 -15.71 -10.72
C SER A 9 10.09 -16.24 -11.18
N LEU A 10 9.07 -16.25 -10.32
CA LEU A 10 7.72 -16.68 -10.69
C LEU A 10 7.11 -15.80 -11.80
N LEU A 11 7.34 -14.49 -11.75
CA LEU A 11 6.90 -13.56 -12.80
C LEU A 11 7.61 -13.83 -14.13
N ALA A 12 8.89 -14.20 -14.08
CA ALA A 12 9.62 -14.61 -15.27
C ALA A 12 9.13 -15.95 -15.85
N ASP A 13 8.82 -16.92 -14.99
CA ASP A 13 8.30 -18.22 -15.41
C ASP A 13 6.94 -18.09 -16.12
N ILE A 14 6.12 -17.12 -15.72
CA ILE A 14 4.82 -16.80 -16.36
C ILE A 14 5.01 -15.95 -17.65
N GLY A 15 6.21 -15.45 -17.91
CA GLY A 15 6.53 -14.63 -19.09
C GLY A 15 6.17 -13.14 -18.94
N LEU A 16 6.00 -12.66 -17.71
CA LEU A 16 5.78 -11.23 -17.44
C LEU A 16 7.09 -10.44 -17.33
N VAL A 17 8.22 -11.12 -17.12
CA VAL A 17 9.56 -10.53 -16.99
C VAL A 17 10.57 -11.36 -17.78
N ASP A 18 11.30 -10.73 -18.70
CA ASP A 18 12.34 -11.41 -19.48
C ASP A 18 13.64 -11.55 -18.70
N LEU A 19 14.06 -12.79 -18.39
CA LEU A 19 15.36 -13.04 -17.79
C LEU A 19 16.51 -12.84 -18.80
N PRO A 20 17.69 -12.41 -18.35
CA PRO A 20 18.86 -12.31 -19.21
C PRO A 20 19.21 -13.70 -19.76
N LYS A 21 19.28 -13.80 -21.09
CA LYS A 21 19.53 -15.06 -21.81
C LYS A 21 20.99 -15.54 -21.69
N ASP A 22 21.89 -14.68 -21.25
CA ASP A 22 23.33 -14.98 -21.19
C ASP A 22 23.79 -15.50 -19.81
N ASN A 23 24.46 -16.65 -19.87
CA ASN A 23 25.31 -17.28 -18.84
C ASN A 23 24.63 -18.11 -17.73
N LEU A 24 23.57 -18.85 -18.06
CA LEU A 24 23.04 -19.93 -17.19
C LEU A 24 24.08 -21.05 -16.92
N ASN A 25 25.17 -21.11 -17.69
CA ASN A 25 26.18 -22.19 -17.66
C ASN A 25 27.52 -21.85 -16.95
N GLN A 26 27.77 -20.62 -16.47
CA GLN A 26 29.11 -20.23 -15.98
C GLN A 26 29.24 -19.80 -14.50
N MET A 27 28.17 -19.73 -13.70
CA MET A 27 28.28 -19.18 -12.34
C MET A 27 27.47 -19.95 -11.29
N ASN A 28 28.01 -21.08 -10.84
CA ASN A 28 27.41 -21.93 -9.81
C ASN A 28 27.48 -21.34 -8.37
N GLY A 29 28.24 -20.27 -8.11
CA GLY A 29 28.37 -19.67 -6.77
C GLY A 29 27.52 -18.42 -6.52
N ASN A 30 27.38 -17.53 -7.52
CA ASN A 30 26.86 -16.16 -7.34
C ASN A 30 25.56 -15.87 -8.12
N ARG A 31 24.85 -16.89 -8.60
CA ARG A 31 23.63 -16.70 -9.41
C ARG A 31 22.54 -15.90 -8.67
N LYS A 32 22.38 -16.15 -7.37
CA LYS A 32 21.36 -15.49 -6.53
C LYS A 32 21.62 -13.99 -6.38
N SER A 33 22.85 -13.58 -6.11
CA SER A 33 23.23 -12.17 -5.95
C SER A 33 23.20 -11.42 -7.27
N ASN A 34 23.61 -12.06 -8.37
CA ASN A 34 23.54 -11.47 -9.72
C ASN A 34 22.09 -11.21 -10.14
N LEU A 35 21.20 -12.18 -9.90
CA LEU A 35 19.79 -12.03 -10.24
C LEU A 35 19.08 -11.01 -9.35
N GLU A 36 19.44 -10.92 -8.07
CA GLU A 36 18.94 -9.87 -7.18
C GLU A 36 19.35 -8.46 -7.68
N SER A 37 20.63 -8.29 -8.04
CA SER A 37 21.12 -7.03 -8.62
C SER A 37 20.40 -6.69 -9.92
N TRP A 38 20.15 -7.70 -10.76
CA TRP A 38 19.39 -7.54 -12.00
C TRP A 38 17.96 -7.06 -11.74
N PHE A 39 17.19 -7.70 -10.84
CA PHE A 39 15.85 -7.24 -10.47
C PHE A 39 15.83 -5.85 -9.81
N ALA A 40 16.93 -5.44 -9.18
CA ALA A 40 17.08 -4.12 -8.57
C ALA A 40 17.49 -3.03 -9.58
N ASN A 41 17.87 -3.40 -10.81
CA ASN A 41 18.35 -2.44 -11.79
C ASN A 41 17.22 -1.55 -12.32
N ILE A 42 17.29 -0.26 -12.00
CA ILE A 42 16.26 0.72 -12.37
C ILE A 42 16.21 1.03 -13.87
N SER A 43 17.26 0.70 -14.63
CA SER A 43 17.27 0.91 -16.08
C SER A 43 16.46 -0.13 -16.87
N LEU A 44 16.02 -1.21 -16.21
CA LEU A 44 15.22 -2.25 -16.87
C LEU A 44 13.78 -1.76 -17.11
N PRO A 45 13.14 -2.16 -18.22
CA PRO A 45 11.80 -1.68 -18.58
C PRO A 45 10.74 -1.88 -17.50
N PHE A 46 10.76 -3.02 -16.80
CA PHE A 46 9.80 -3.32 -15.73
C PHE A 46 9.99 -2.48 -14.46
N ASN A 47 11.11 -1.77 -14.32
CA ASN A 47 11.38 -0.84 -13.22
C ASN A 47 11.18 0.64 -13.60
N LEU A 48 10.75 0.93 -14.83
CA LEU A 48 10.59 2.30 -15.35
C LEU A 48 9.80 3.22 -14.41
N TYR A 49 8.76 2.69 -13.76
CA TYR A 49 7.88 3.46 -12.87
C TYR A 49 8.22 3.36 -11.38
N ALA A 50 9.33 2.72 -11.01
CA ALA A 50 9.70 2.50 -9.60
C ALA A 50 9.98 3.80 -8.81
N GLY A 51 10.21 4.93 -9.49
CA GLY A 51 10.36 6.24 -8.86
C GLY A 51 9.04 7.01 -8.67
N TYR A 52 7.94 6.58 -9.29
CA TYR A 52 6.69 7.33 -9.31
C TYR A 52 5.77 6.87 -8.18
N THR A 53 5.74 7.62 -7.09
CA THR A 53 4.98 7.26 -5.88
C THR A 53 3.48 7.07 -6.16
N SER A 54 2.89 7.84 -7.08
CA SER A 54 1.48 7.67 -7.48
C SER A 54 1.22 6.30 -8.11
N VAL A 55 2.09 5.83 -9.00
CA VAL A 55 1.99 4.51 -9.64
C VAL A 55 2.19 3.39 -8.62
N ILE A 56 3.15 3.53 -7.71
CA ILE A 56 3.36 2.56 -6.63
C ILE A 56 2.12 2.48 -5.74
N LYS A 57 1.57 3.64 -5.35
CA LYS A 57 0.35 3.71 -4.54
C LYS A 57 -0.86 3.11 -5.25
N SER A 58 -1.00 3.28 -6.58
CA SER A 58 -2.10 2.66 -7.32
C SER A 58 -1.98 1.13 -7.35
N VAL A 59 -0.76 0.58 -7.49
CA VAL A 59 -0.53 -0.87 -7.42
C VAL A 59 -0.81 -1.42 -6.02
N ILE A 60 -0.37 -0.71 -4.97
CA ILE A 60 -0.71 -1.06 -3.58
C ILE A 60 -2.22 -1.02 -3.37
N SER A 61 -2.91 -0.01 -3.90
CA SER A 61 -4.37 0.09 -3.83
C SER A 61 -5.06 -1.09 -4.50
N ALA A 62 -4.60 -1.49 -5.69
CA ALA A 62 -5.15 -2.64 -6.40
C ALA A 62 -4.97 -3.95 -5.61
N GLY A 63 -3.81 -4.13 -4.96
CA GLY A 63 -3.53 -5.34 -4.17
C GLY A 63 -4.24 -5.39 -2.81
N LEU A 64 -4.59 -4.24 -2.22
CA LEU A 64 -5.25 -4.17 -0.91
C LEU A 64 -6.76 -3.95 -1.00
N TYR A 65 -7.30 -3.53 -2.14
CA TYR A 65 -8.74 -3.42 -2.32
C TYR A 65 -9.44 -4.78 -2.05
N PRO A 66 -10.57 -4.83 -1.30
CA PRO A 66 -11.43 -3.72 -0.88
C PRO A 66 -11.12 -3.12 0.50
N ASN A 67 -9.94 -3.35 1.06
CA ASN A 67 -9.54 -2.82 2.37
C ASN A 67 -9.24 -1.32 2.30
N VAL A 68 -10.29 -0.51 2.28
CA VAL A 68 -10.24 0.94 2.14
C VAL A 68 -10.87 1.60 3.38
N ALA A 69 -10.30 2.72 3.80
CA ALA A 69 -10.95 3.63 4.73
C ALA A 69 -10.90 5.05 4.19
N ALA A 70 -11.91 5.85 4.53
CA ALA A 70 -12.04 7.21 4.04
C ALA A 70 -12.31 8.20 5.17
N THR A 71 -11.89 9.45 4.99
CA THR A 71 -12.33 10.56 5.83
C THR A 71 -13.77 10.94 5.48
N LEU A 72 -14.38 11.82 6.26
CA LEU A 72 -15.73 12.32 5.98
C LEU A 72 -15.89 12.94 4.59
N GLU A 73 -14.82 13.49 4.02
CA GLU A 73 -14.82 14.07 2.66
C GLU A 73 -14.89 12.98 1.57
N GLY A 74 -14.38 11.79 1.84
CA GLY A 74 -14.35 10.67 0.89
C GLY A 74 -15.51 9.70 1.02
N VAL A 75 -16.37 9.86 2.02
CA VAL A 75 -17.53 8.97 2.25
C VAL A 75 -18.80 9.62 1.74
N ASP A 76 -19.61 8.89 0.96
CA ASP A 76 -20.95 9.31 0.61
C ASP A 76 -21.80 9.50 1.89
N PRO A 77 -22.39 10.69 2.14
CA PRO A 77 -23.25 10.94 3.30
C PRO A 77 -24.35 9.89 3.49
N GLY A 78 -24.83 9.26 2.42
CA GLY A 78 -25.83 8.18 2.47
C GLY A 78 -25.30 6.85 3.03
N ALA A 79 -24.00 6.57 2.87
CA ALA A 79 -23.38 5.32 3.29
C ALA A 79 -23.17 5.22 4.82
N LEU A 80 -23.20 6.35 5.53
CA LEU A 80 -23.05 6.41 7.00
C LEU A 80 -24.38 6.22 7.76
N GLY A 81 -25.43 5.74 7.09
CA GLY A 81 -26.70 5.37 7.74
C GLY A 81 -27.44 6.54 8.36
N GLY A 82 -27.37 7.74 7.75
CA GLY A 82 -28.11 8.93 8.19
C GLY A 82 -27.54 9.61 9.44
N ARG A 83 -26.41 9.14 9.98
CA ARG A 83 -25.66 9.89 10.99
C ARG A 83 -24.93 11.03 10.28
N LYS A 84 -25.58 12.19 10.19
CA LYS A 84 -24.90 13.45 9.89
C LYS A 84 -23.68 13.53 10.82
N PRO A 85 -22.46 13.73 10.30
CA PRO A 85 -21.34 14.09 11.14
C PRO A 85 -21.78 15.37 11.83
N SER A 86 -22.05 15.26 13.13
CA SER A 86 -22.41 16.40 13.94
C SER A 86 -21.41 17.52 13.67
N ASP A 87 -21.89 18.72 13.35
CA ASP A 87 -21.13 19.99 13.28
C ASP A 87 -20.41 20.24 14.61
N VAL A 88 -19.38 19.44 14.88
CA VAL A 88 -18.65 19.42 16.14
C VAL A 88 -17.20 19.61 15.78
N LEU A 89 -16.93 20.89 15.52
CA LEU A 89 -15.66 21.57 15.74
C LEU A 89 -14.54 21.08 14.84
N PHE A 90 -14.13 21.98 13.94
CA PHE A 90 -12.79 22.08 13.34
C PHE A 90 -11.68 22.24 14.42
N GLY A 91 -11.66 21.34 15.41
CA GLY A 91 -10.87 21.44 16.64
C GLY A 91 -10.32 20.10 17.11
N LYS A 92 -10.45 19.01 16.33
CA LYS A 92 -9.67 17.80 16.58
C LYS A 92 -8.52 17.73 15.60
N ASP A 93 -7.32 17.81 16.16
CA ASP A 93 -5.98 17.86 15.55
C ASP A 93 -5.64 16.69 14.60
N ARG A 94 -6.60 15.80 14.27
CA ARG A 94 -6.42 14.58 13.47
C ARG A 94 -7.70 14.19 12.69
N PRO A 95 -7.54 13.67 11.45
CA PRO A 95 -8.67 13.17 10.65
C PRO A 95 -9.30 11.91 11.27
N ARG A 96 -10.62 11.79 11.14
CA ARG A 96 -11.37 10.57 11.47
C ARG A 96 -11.52 9.70 10.22
N TRP A 97 -11.39 8.40 10.39
CA TRP A 97 -11.44 7.43 9.29
C TRP A 97 -12.61 6.47 9.46
N TYR A 98 -13.18 6.04 8.33
CA TYR A 98 -14.32 5.13 8.29
C TYR A 98 -14.07 4.02 7.28
N ASP A 99 -14.32 2.77 7.68
CA ASP A 99 -14.19 1.60 6.80
C ASP A 99 -15.48 1.29 6.02
N GLY A 100 -16.37 2.28 5.87
CA GLY A 100 -17.70 2.14 5.29
C GLY A 100 -18.77 1.60 6.24
N ARG A 101 -18.40 1.13 7.45
CA ARG A 101 -19.36 0.68 8.47
C ARG A 101 -19.23 1.46 9.77
N ARG A 102 -18.00 1.61 10.26
CA ARG A 102 -17.72 2.24 11.56
C ARG A 102 -16.47 3.10 11.51
N GLU A 103 -16.30 3.91 12.54
CA GLU A 103 -15.07 4.67 12.75
C GLU A 103 -13.91 3.71 13.06
N VAL A 104 -12.78 3.96 12.40
CA VAL A 104 -11.52 3.22 12.56
C VAL A 104 -10.40 4.20 12.85
N HIS A 105 -9.35 3.70 13.50
CA HIS A 105 -8.22 4.53 13.95
C HIS A 105 -6.91 4.01 13.36
N ILE A 106 -5.95 4.87 13.11
CA ILE A 106 -4.60 4.43 12.71
C ILE A 106 -3.85 3.98 13.97
N HIS A 107 -3.31 2.75 13.94
CA HIS A 107 -2.59 2.16 15.07
C HIS A 107 -1.32 2.96 15.41
N PRO A 108 -0.95 3.13 16.69
CA PRO A 108 0.25 3.89 17.10
C PRO A 108 1.57 3.43 16.50
N SER A 109 1.68 2.16 16.08
CA SER A 109 2.88 1.63 15.40
C SER A 109 2.98 2.06 13.93
N SER A 110 1.91 2.60 13.35
CA SER A 110 1.90 3.07 11.97
C SER A 110 2.65 4.39 11.86
N VAL A 111 3.43 4.56 10.79
CA VAL A 111 4.06 5.85 10.45
C VAL A 111 3.04 6.96 10.24
N ASN A 112 1.80 6.60 9.90
CA ASN A 112 0.71 7.54 9.65
C ASN A 112 -0.07 7.93 10.92
N HIS A 113 0.25 7.39 12.09
CA HIS A 113 -0.51 7.64 13.33
C HIS A 113 -0.52 9.11 13.75
N SER A 114 0.58 9.83 13.49
CA SER A 114 0.79 11.23 13.84
C SER A 114 0.32 12.22 12.77
N LEU A 115 -0.28 11.74 11.67
CA LEU A 115 -0.79 12.61 10.62
C LEU A 115 -1.91 13.51 11.16
N LYS A 116 -1.71 14.83 11.01
CA LYS A 116 -2.69 15.87 11.38
C LYS A 116 -3.60 16.25 10.22
N SER A 117 -3.07 16.21 9.01
CA SER A 117 -3.78 16.46 7.77
C SER A 117 -3.35 15.45 6.71
N VAL A 118 -4.25 15.18 5.78
CA VAL A 118 -4.00 14.32 4.63
C VAL A 118 -4.42 15.05 3.36
N GLN A 119 -3.63 14.91 2.30
CA GLN A 119 -3.92 15.52 1.00
C GLN A 119 -5.13 14.88 0.32
N TYR A 120 -5.34 13.59 0.56
CA TYR A 120 -6.40 12.81 -0.07
C TYR A 120 -7.26 12.14 1.00
N PRO A 121 -8.57 12.00 0.75
CA PRO A 121 -9.51 11.53 1.76
C PRO A 121 -9.55 10.00 1.87
N PHE A 122 -8.69 9.26 1.15
CA PHE A 122 -8.69 7.81 1.11
C PHE A 122 -7.37 7.21 1.60
N LEU A 123 -7.47 6.04 2.24
CA LEU A 123 -6.34 5.17 2.50
C LEU A 123 -6.71 3.71 2.26
N VAL A 124 -5.70 2.90 1.95
CA VAL A 124 -5.79 1.44 1.96
C VAL A 124 -5.02 0.88 3.14
N PHE A 125 -5.43 -0.28 3.63
CA PHE A 125 -4.81 -0.94 4.77
C PHE A 125 -4.61 -2.45 4.56
N LEU A 126 -3.57 -2.99 5.19
CA LEU A 126 -3.27 -4.43 5.16
C LEU A 126 -3.97 -5.18 6.30
N GLU A 127 -3.80 -4.71 7.54
CA GLU A 127 -4.31 -5.39 8.73
C GLU A 127 -5.24 -4.48 9.53
N LYS A 128 -6.40 -5.04 9.91
CA LYS A 128 -7.37 -4.43 10.81
C LYS A 128 -7.49 -5.27 12.07
N VAL A 129 -7.29 -4.64 13.23
CA VAL A 129 -7.33 -5.31 14.53
C VAL A 129 -8.32 -4.63 15.46
N GLU A 130 -9.01 -5.42 16.26
CA GLU A 130 -9.96 -4.94 17.26
C GLU A 130 -9.45 -5.30 18.64
N THR A 131 -9.16 -4.27 19.43
CA THR A 131 -8.74 -4.41 20.83
C THR A 131 -9.66 -3.56 21.71
N SER A 132 -9.19 -2.41 22.20
CA SER A 132 -10.03 -1.40 22.84
C SER A 132 -10.82 -0.56 21.82
N LYS A 133 -10.28 -0.45 20.61
CA LYS A 133 -10.90 0.17 19.43
C LYS A 133 -10.49 -0.62 18.19
N VAL A 134 -11.08 -0.27 17.05
CA VAL A 134 -10.69 -0.81 15.75
C VAL A 134 -9.53 0.01 15.19
N PHE A 135 -8.40 -0.67 14.94
CA PHE A 135 -7.17 -0.07 14.47
C PHE A 135 -6.72 -0.64 13.12
N LEU A 136 -6.15 0.22 12.29
CA LEU A 136 -5.48 -0.11 11.04
C LEU A 136 -3.97 -0.01 11.26
N ARG A 137 -3.20 -1.09 11.03
CA ARG A 137 -1.75 -1.09 11.30
C ARG A 137 -0.97 -0.47 10.15
N ASP A 138 -0.93 -1.15 9.03
CA ASP A 138 -0.19 -0.69 7.86
C ASP A 138 -1.15 0.03 6.92
N THR A 139 -0.90 1.32 6.70
CA THR A 139 -1.78 2.19 5.92
C THR A 139 -0.99 2.95 4.87
N SER A 140 -1.62 3.20 3.73
CA SER A 140 -1.10 4.09 2.69
C SER A 140 -2.19 5.04 2.23
N VAL A 141 -1.94 6.35 2.34
CA VAL A 141 -2.86 7.39 1.83
C VAL A 141 -2.79 7.40 0.31
N ILE A 142 -3.94 7.29 -0.35
CA ILE A 142 -4.10 7.18 -1.80
C ILE A 142 -5.00 8.29 -2.32
N SER A 143 -4.81 8.66 -3.59
CA SER A 143 -5.62 9.65 -4.31
C SER A 143 -6.92 9.05 -4.83
#